data_AF-A0A1N6DTB0-F1
#
_entry.id   AF-A0A1N6DTB0-F1
#
_cell.length_a   1.000
_cell.length_b   1.000
_cell.length_c   1.000
_cell.angle_alpha   90.00
_cell.angle_beta   90.00
_cell.angle_gamma   90.00
#
_symmetry.space_group_name_H-M   'P 1'
#
loop_
_entity.id
_entity.type
_entity.pdbx_description
1 polymer ?
#
loop_
_entity_poly.entity_id
_entity_poly.type
_entity_poly.pdbx_seq_one_letter_code
_entity_poly.pdbx_strand_id
1 'polypeptide(L)'
;MENFKILNLGKSLFWLSFILGNICLFGYIFSGDEGFAIGGYLLLIFGTIINLLAFFGLMMYGLMNPNYKSESIKSAMILLINIPFAILYFFIGTSILK
;
A
#
# COMPACT_ATOMS: atom_id res chain seq x y z
N MET A 1 12.37 -12.52 17.48
CA MET A 1 11.74 -11.18 17.66
C MET A 1 11.86 -10.32 16.39
N GLU A 2 13.00 -10.36 15.68
CA GLU A 2 13.20 -9.60 14.43
C GLU A 2 12.32 -10.08 13.26
N ASN A 3 12.12 -11.39 13.10
CA ASN A 3 11.23 -11.98 12.08
C ASN A 3 9.81 -11.40 12.15
N PHE A 4 9.30 -11.22 13.37
CA PHE A 4 7.98 -10.64 13.62
C PHE A 4 7.92 -9.16 13.23
N LYS A 5 9.01 -8.41 13.43
CA LYS A 5 9.12 -7.00 13.02
C LYS A 5 9.11 -6.88 11.49
N ILE A 6 9.82 -7.75 10.78
CA ILE A 6 9.89 -7.73 9.30
C ILE A 6 8.52 -8.00 8.68
N LEU A 7 7.81 -9.03 9.17
CA LEU A 7 6.47 -9.35 8.68
C LEU A 7 5.45 -8.23 9.01
N ASN A 8 5.56 -7.61 10.18
CA ASN A 8 4.66 -6.53 10.57
C ASN A 8 4.87 -5.27 9.74
N LEU A 9 6.07 -5.01 9.21
CA LEU A 9 6.31 -3.86 8.34
C LEU A 9 5.44 -3.92 7.08
N GLY A 10 5.45 -5.05 6.37
CA GLY A 10 4.63 -5.26 5.17
C GLY A 10 3.14 -5.19 5.48
N LYS A 11 2.70 -5.82 6.57
CA LYS A 11 1.29 -5.75 7.02
C LYS A 11 0.85 -4.35 7.39
N SER A 12 1.69 -3.60 8.10
CA SER A 12 1.36 -2.25 8.55
C SER A 12 1.23 -1.29 7.37
N LEU A 13 2.15 -1.34 6.40
CA LEU A 13 2.07 -0.54 5.18
C LEU A 13 0.87 -0.92 4.31
N PHE A 14 0.55 -2.22 4.23
CA PHE A 14 -0.69 -2.70 3.61
C PHE A 14 -1.93 -2.09 4.26
N TRP A 15 -2.12 -2.30 5.56
CA TRP A 15 -3.30 -1.80 6.26
C TRP A 15 -3.40 -0.29 6.24
N LEU A 16 -2.28 0.44 6.37
CA LEU A 16 -2.27 1.89 6.29
C LEU A 16 -2.75 2.38 4.92
N SER A 17 -2.17 1.84 3.83
CA SER A 17 -2.55 2.22 2.46
C SER A 17 -4.01 1.87 2.17
N PHE A 18 -4.44 0.67 2.59
CA PHE A 18 -5.81 0.19 2.38
C PHE A 18 -6.83 1.04 3.15
N ILE A 19 -6.60 1.32 4.44
CA ILE A 19 -7.53 2.11 5.26
C ILE A 19 -7.63 3.54 4.72
N LEU A 20 -6.48 4.20 4.47
CA LEU A 20 -6.48 5.56 3.93
C LEU A 20 -7.14 5.62 2.54
N GLY A 21 -6.91 4.63 1.68
CA GLY A 21 -7.55 4.57 0.37
C GLY A 21 -9.07 4.46 0.46
N ASN A 22 -9.58 3.62 1.37
CA ASN A 22 -11.02 3.55 1.64
C ASN A 22 -11.57 4.86 2.22
N ILE A 23 -10.85 5.51 3.15
CA ILE A 23 -11.27 6.81 3.70
C ILE A 23 -11.37 7.86 2.59
N CYS A 24 -10.37 7.96 1.71
CA CYS A 24 -10.41 8.88 0.57
C CYS A 24 -11.55 8.54 -0.40
N LEU A 25 -11.70 7.27 -0.77
CA LEU A 25 -12.71 6.86 -1.74
C LEU A 25 -14.13 7.10 -1.21
N PHE A 26 -14.45 6.58 -0.03
CA PHE A 26 -15.78 6.73 0.56
C PHE A 26 -16.03 8.14 1.06
N GLY A 27 -15.00 8.83 1.55
CA GLY A 27 -15.07 10.25 1.90
C GLY A 27 -15.55 11.07 0.71
N TYR A 28 -14.94 10.89 -0.46
CA TYR A 28 -15.37 11.57 -1.69
C TYR A 28 -16.80 11.15 -2.10
N ILE A 29 -17.11 9.85 -2.13
CA ILE A 29 -18.43 9.34 -2.53
C ILE A 29 -19.57 9.92 -1.68
N PHE A 30 -19.37 10.02 -0.36
CA PHE A 30 -20.45 10.46 0.55
C PHE A 30 -20.53 11.96 0.75
N SER A 31 -19.41 12.67 0.70
CA SER A 31 -19.38 14.12 0.96
C SER A 31 -19.35 14.97 -0.31
N GLY A 32 -18.88 14.41 -1.44
CA GLY A 32 -18.55 15.18 -2.64
C GLY A 32 -17.33 16.10 -2.49
N ASP A 33 -16.63 16.06 -1.37
CA ASP A 33 -15.49 16.94 -1.08
C ASP A 33 -14.26 16.51 -1.88
N GLU A 34 -13.84 17.36 -2.83
CA GLU A 34 -12.68 17.17 -3.69
C GLU A 34 -11.36 16.97 -2.92
N GLY A 35 -11.27 17.43 -1.66
CA GLY A 35 -10.14 17.17 -0.78
C GLY A 35 -9.87 15.67 -0.57
N PHE A 36 -10.92 14.85 -0.51
CA PHE A 36 -10.77 13.40 -0.46
C PHE A 36 -10.28 12.80 -1.77
N ALA A 37 -10.71 13.35 -2.92
CA ALA A 37 -10.24 12.91 -4.24
C ALA A 37 -8.75 13.25 -4.44
N ILE A 38 -8.35 14.47 -4.10
CA ILE A 38 -6.95 14.93 -4.13
C ILE A 38 -6.10 14.06 -3.19
N GLY A 39 -6.58 13.84 -1.96
CA GLY A 39 -5.92 12.97 -0.98
C GLY A 39 -5.74 11.54 -1.49
N GLY A 40 -6.79 10.97 -2.12
CA GLY A 40 -6.73 9.64 -2.72
C GLY A 40 -5.73 9.55 -3.88
N TYR A 41 -5.67 10.58 -4.72
CA TYR A 41 -4.70 10.66 -5.81
C TYR A 41 -3.25 10.76 -5.30
N LEU A 42 -3.01 11.60 -4.29
CA LEU A 42 -1.70 11.72 -3.64
C LEU A 42 -1.31 10.39 -2.97
N LEU A 43 -2.26 9.72 -2.31
CA LEU A 43 -2.03 8.41 -1.71
C LEU A 43 -1.70 7.35 -2.76
N LEU A 44 -2.34 7.37 -3.93
CA LEU A 44 -1.99 6.47 -5.03
C LEU A 44 -0.53 6.66 -5.48
N ILE A 45 -0.07 7.90 -5.64
CA ILE A 45 1.30 8.19 -6.06
C ILE A 45 2.29 7.82 -4.96
N PHE A 46 2.19 8.47 -3.80
CA PHE A 46 3.16 8.31 -2.72
C PHE A 46 3.09 6.93 -2.07
N GLY A 47 1.87 6.40 -1.87
CA GLY A 47 1.66 5.05 -1.36
C GLY A 47 2.26 4.01 -2.30
N THR A 48 2.12 4.14 -3.62
CA THR A 48 2.77 3.22 -4.56
C THR A 48 4.29 3.30 -4.47
N ILE A 49 4.86 4.51 -4.44
CA ILE A 49 6.32 4.70 -4.32
C ILE A 49 6.84 4.08 -3.02
N ILE A 50 6.21 4.37 -1.88
CA ILE A 50 6.61 3.85 -0.57
C ILE A 50 6.49 2.33 -0.52
N ASN A 51 5.40 1.76 -1.04
CA ASN A 51 5.20 0.31 -1.08
C ASN A 51 6.25 -0.38 -1.98
N LEU A 52 6.62 0.22 -3.12
CA LEU A 52 7.67 -0.30 -3.99
C LEU A 52 9.05 -0.22 -3.34
N LEU A 53 9.38 0.90 -2.69
CA LEU A 53 10.64 1.04 -1.95
C LEU A 53 10.75 0.01 -0.83
N ALA A 54 9.67 -0.19 -0.06
CA ALA A 54 9.61 -1.20 0.98
C ALA A 54 9.72 -2.62 0.40
N PHE A 55 9.08 -2.90 -0.74
CA PHE A 55 9.20 -4.17 -1.44
C PHE A 55 10.65 -4.47 -1.85
N PHE A 56 11.32 -3.55 -2.53
CA PHE A 56 12.71 -3.72 -2.94
C PHE A 56 13.65 -3.82 -1.74
N GLY A 57 13.43 -3.02 -0.70
CA GLY A 57 14.19 -3.08 0.55
C GLY A 57 14.07 -4.44 1.24
N LEU A 58 12.86 -5.00 1.34
CA LEU A 58 12.61 -6.33 1.90
C LEU A 58 13.24 -7.43 1.04
N MET A 59 13.15 -7.32 -0.29
CA MET A 59 13.79 -8.28 -1.20
C MET A 59 15.32 -8.27 -1.03
N MET A 60 15.95 -7.10 -1.03
CA MET A 60 17.39 -6.98 -0.78
C MET A 60 17.77 -7.50 0.60
N TYR A 61 17.02 -7.14 1.64
CA TYR A 61 17.29 -7.60 3.01
C TYR A 61 17.24 -9.13 3.13
N GLY A 62 16.23 -9.75 2.53
CA GLY A 62 16.08 -11.22 2.52
C GLY A 62 17.16 -11.94 1.71
N LEU A 63 17.73 -11.29 0.68
CA LEU A 63 18.88 -11.81 -0.06
C LEU A 63 20.17 -11.72 0.75
N MET A 64 20.39 -10.61 1.46
CA MET A 64 21.58 -10.39 2.29
C MET A 64 21.53 -11.17 3.62
N ASN A 65 20.34 -11.53 4.09
CA ASN A 65 20.13 -12.24 5.36
C ASN A 65 19.29 -13.51 5.13
N PRO A 66 19.90 -14.64 4.72
CA PRO A 66 19.19 -15.88 4.39
C PRO A 66 18.29 -16.39 5.53
N ASN A 67 18.68 -16.16 6.79
CA ASN A 67 17.93 -16.54 7.99
C ASN A 67 16.54 -15.87 8.07
N TYR A 68 16.34 -14.76 7.37
CA TYR A 68 15.09 -13.99 7.35
C TYR A 68 14.44 -13.94 5.96
N LYS A 69 14.91 -14.76 5.02
CA LYS A 69 14.47 -14.76 3.62
C LYS A 69 12.98 -15.05 3.49
N SER A 70 12.47 -16.05 4.23
CA SER A 70 11.06 -16.46 4.15
C SER A 70 10.12 -15.34 4.60
N GLU A 71 10.43 -14.68 5.72
CA GLU A 71 9.64 -13.59 6.28
C GLU A 71 9.73 -12.33 5.44
N SER A 72 10.91 -12.03 4.89
CA SER A 72 11.11 -10.89 3.99
C SER A 72 10.29 -11.07 2.70
N ILE A 73 10.31 -12.27 2.11
CA ILE A 73 9.50 -12.59 0.93
C ILE A 73 8.00 -12.51 1.26
N LYS A 74 7.55 -13.08 2.38
CA LYS A 74 6.14 -12.99 2.80
C LYS A 74 5.70 -11.54 3.00
N SER A 75 6.53 -10.73 3.65
CA SER A 75 6.27 -9.31 3.87
C SER A 75 6.20 -8.54 2.55
N ALA A 76 7.13 -8.80 1.63
CA ALA A 76 7.15 -8.23 0.29
C ALA A 76 5.91 -8.64 -0.54
N MET A 77 5.49 -9.90 -0.48
CA MET A 77 4.28 -10.38 -1.15
C MET A 77 3.01 -9.69 -0.64
N ILE A 78 2.92 -9.39 0.67
CA ILE A 78 1.80 -8.64 1.24
C ILE A 78 1.73 -7.23 0.63
N LEU A 79 2.87 -6.57 0.43
CA LEU A 79 2.90 -5.24 -0.20
C LEU A 79 2.41 -5.26 -1.64
N LEU A 80 2.64 -6.35 -2.39
CA LEU A 80 2.13 -6.47 -3.77
C LEU A 80 0.60 -6.48 -3.84
N ILE A 81 -0.09 -6.85 -2.76
CA ILE A 81 -1.57 -6.79 -2.69
C ILE A 81 -2.06 -5.33 -2.77
N ASN A 82 -1.25 -4.33 -2.41
CA ASN A 82 -1.63 -2.93 -2.59
C ASN A 82 -1.75 -2.51 -4.06
N ILE A 83 -1.05 -3.18 -4.99
CA ILE A 83 -1.09 -2.84 -6.42
C ILE A 83 -2.50 -3.05 -7.03
N PRO A 84 -3.15 -4.22 -6.90
CA PRO A 84 -4.50 -4.38 -7.44
C PRO A 84 -5.52 -3.44 -6.76
N PHE A 85 -5.38 -3.14 -5.46
CA PHE A 85 -6.23 -2.14 -4.81
C PHE A 85 -6.00 -0.73 -5.35
N ALA A 86 -4.75 -0.34 -5.60
CA ALA A 86 -4.42 0.96 -6.19
C ALA A 86 -5.04 1.09 -7.60
N ILE A 87 -4.94 0.04 -8.42
CA ILE A 87 -5.58 -0.01 -9.75
C ILE A 87 -7.11 0.14 -9.60
N LEU A 88 -7.72 -0.61 -8.68
CA LEU A 88 -9.16 -0.55 -8.42
C LEU A 88 -9.58 0.87 -8.02
N TYR A 89 -8.89 1.51 -7.08
CA TYR A 89 -9.20 2.87 -6.63
C TYR A 89 -9.03 3.91 -7.73
N PHE A 90 -8.01 3.76 -8.59
CA PHE A 90 -7.83 4.63 -9.74
C PHE A 90 -9.02 4.55 -10.71
N PHE A 91 -9.45 3.34 -11.07
CA PHE A 91 -10.60 3.16 -11.97
C PHE A 91 -11.91 3.65 -11.34
N ILE A 92 -12.17 3.34 -10.06
CA ILE A 92 -13.38 3.84 -9.39
C ILE A 92 -13.35 5.36 -9.32
N GLY A 93 -12.27 5.96 -8.82
CA GLY A 93 -12.16 7.41 -8.68
C GLY A 93 -12.36 8.15 -10.00
N THR A 94 -11.68 7.71 -11.07
CA THR A 94 -11.83 8.31 -12.40
C THR A 94 -13.20 8.10 -13.03
N SER A 95 -13.91 7.02 -12.66
CA SER A 95 -15.28 6.79 -13.16
C SER A 95 -16.32 7.70 -12.50
N ILE A 96 -16.06 8.16 -11.26
CA ILE A 96 -16.97 9.00 -10.47
C ILE A 96 -16.69 10.49 -10.71
N LEU A 97 -15.43 10.87 -10.94
CA LEU A 97 -15.01 12.26 -11.24
C LEU A 97 -15.44 12.77 -12.65
N LYS A 98 -16.48 12.17 -13.23
CA LYS A 98 -16.99 12.53 -14.57
C LYS A 98 -17.83 13.78 -14.57
#